data_AF-A0A7X8AZ29-F1
#
_entry.id   AF-A0A7X8AZ29-F1
#
_cell.length_a   1.000
_cell.length_b   1.000
_cell.length_c   1.000
_cell.angle_alpha   90.00
_cell.angle_beta   90.00
_cell.angle_gamma   90.00
#
_symmetry.space_group_name_H-M   'P 1'
#
loop_
_entity.id
_entity.type
_entity.pdbx_description
1 polymer ?
#
loop_
_entity_poly.entity_id
_entity_poly.type
_entity_poly.pdbx_seq_one_letter_code
_entity_poly.pdbx_strand_id
1 'polypeptide(L)'
;MKTYLFVYSIGPVQSFIAAARKTEDFWSGSYLLSHLTEKTIERALEQKTYNVQLISPSITLEELQIHKADPSPVASLPNRFLLRLEASSDEEVRQFGDDLTETTKAAFHLLGKRAFYNVFPGLRDNEHMHALIEKQLNGLLEIFWAFEAWDPTTKAYNDVRKTVERRLASVKNNRIYSDEPQDGLVCTVCGMREALHEGNIDEHHRIGQMRRIIEQTWRKRAAKYQEKSEESGSWIKNNERLCAVCLTKRVAREIFYEHHVFESFPSVVDFATENNPYYAIIMMDGDDVGKWINGDDGKLLDGFDKVDERYHKEFSRRLTVFSKEKVPTIVGDKSNENGPPKKGKLVYAGGDDVLAFMKLKDLLPTVKQLRSTFSS
;
A
#
# COMPACT_ATOMS: atom_id res chain seq x y z
N MET A 1 2.99 10.75 32.97
CA MET A 1 3.02 10.04 31.68
C MET A 1 4.43 9.50 31.45
N LYS A 2 4.54 8.37 30.75
CA LYS A 2 5.78 7.79 30.26
C LYS A 2 5.86 8.01 28.74
N THR A 3 7.05 8.15 28.20
CA THR A 3 7.28 8.18 26.75
C THR A 3 7.44 6.76 26.22
N TYR A 4 6.96 6.49 25.02
CA TYR A 4 7.08 5.22 24.33
C TYR A 4 7.53 5.43 22.89
N LEU A 5 8.33 4.52 22.35
CA LEU A 5 8.48 4.34 20.91
C LEU A 5 7.54 3.23 20.46
N PHE A 6 6.76 3.49 19.43
CA PHE A 6 5.76 2.57 18.87
C PHE A 6 5.99 2.44 17.36
N VAL A 7 6.13 1.20 16.89
CA VAL A 7 6.33 0.88 15.47
C VAL A 7 5.14 0.06 14.97
N TYR A 8 4.67 0.39 13.77
CA TYR A 8 3.52 -0.24 13.12
C TYR A 8 3.89 -0.65 11.70
N SER A 9 3.35 -1.77 11.21
CA SER A 9 3.60 -2.29 9.87
C SER A 9 2.39 -3.01 9.33
N ILE A 10 2.07 -2.71 8.07
CA ILE A 10 1.01 -3.34 7.27
C ILE A 10 1.66 -4.26 6.23
N GLY A 11 1.07 -5.41 5.99
CA GLY A 11 1.49 -6.35 4.95
C GLY A 11 0.33 -7.23 4.46
N PRO A 12 0.62 -8.22 3.61
CA PRO A 12 1.89 -8.43 2.94
C PRO A 12 2.10 -7.40 1.82
N VAL A 13 3.33 -6.99 1.55
CA VAL A 13 3.63 -5.97 0.52
C VAL A 13 3.81 -6.60 -0.86
N GLN A 14 4.91 -7.32 -1.06
CA GLN A 14 5.33 -7.79 -2.38
C GLN A 14 4.30 -8.73 -3.04
N SER A 15 3.80 -9.73 -2.30
CA SER A 15 2.81 -10.68 -2.82
C SER A 15 1.45 -10.04 -3.11
N PHE A 16 1.06 -8.98 -2.39
CA PHE A 16 -0.17 -8.23 -2.65
C PHE A 16 -0.04 -7.35 -3.90
N ILE A 17 1.06 -6.62 -4.05
CA ILE A 17 1.32 -5.78 -5.22
C ILE A 17 1.45 -6.66 -6.48
N ALA A 18 2.30 -7.69 -6.43
CA ALA A 18 2.58 -8.60 -7.55
C ALA A 18 1.38 -9.45 -8.01
N ALA A 19 0.35 -9.63 -7.18
CA ALA A 19 -0.91 -10.27 -7.58
C ALA A 19 -1.75 -9.37 -8.51
N ALA A 20 -1.29 -9.22 -9.75
CA ALA A 20 -1.81 -8.30 -10.77
C ALA A 20 -1.75 -8.93 -12.17
N ARG A 21 -2.70 -8.60 -13.07
CA ARG A 21 -2.62 -8.95 -14.50
C ARG A 21 -2.59 -7.75 -15.44
N LYS A 22 -2.87 -6.57 -14.91
CA LYS A 22 -2.77 -5.27 -15.58
C LYS A 22 -1.79 -4.38 -14.80
N THR A 23 -1.22 -3.39 -15.47
CA THR A 23 -0.45 -2.32 -14.82
C THR A 23 -1.32 -1.52 -13.83
N GLU A 24 -2.60 -1.27 -14.16
CA GLU A 24 -3.60 -0.73 -13.23
C GLU A 24 -3.74 -1.57 -11.95
N ASP A 25 -3.83 -2.91 -12.07
CA ASP A 25 -3.91 -3.82 -10.91
C ASP A 25 -2.62 -3.76 -10.07
N PHE A 26 -1.48 -3.45 -10.68
CA PHE A 26 -0.18 -3.37 -10.00
C PHE A 26 -0.05 -2.05 -9.22
N TRP A 27 -0.36 -0.93 -9.89
CA TRP A 27 -0.47 0.40 -9.28
C TRP A 27 -1.46 0.42 -8.12
N SER A 28 -2.66 -0.10 -8.30
CA SER A 28 -3.69 -0.05 -7.27
C SER A 28 -3.32 -0.84 -6.01
N GLY A 29 -2.53 -1.93 -6.14
CA GLY A 29 -1.98 -2.65 -5.00
C GLY A 29 -1.04 -1.79 -4.16
N SER A 30 -0.16 -1.02 -4.80
CA SER A 30 0.72 -0.10 -4.08
C SER A 30 -0.06 1.08 -3.48
N TYR A 31 -1.00 1.65 -4.24
CA TYR A 31 -1.85 2.74 -3.78
C TYR A 31 -2.71 2.36 -2.57
N LEU A 32 -3.30 1.16 -2.57
CA LEU A 32 -4.06 0.62 -1.44
C LEU A 32 -3.21 0.56 -0.16
N LEU A 33 -1.98 0.07 -0.21
CA LEU A 33 -1.10 0.03 0.97
C LEU A 33 -0.69 1.43 1.45
N SER A 34 -0.39 2.34 0.53
CA SER A 34 -0.08 3.74 0.86
C SER A 34 -1.27 4.42 1.53
N HIS A 35 -2.50 4.20 1.03
CA HIS A 35 -3.72 4.78 1.59
C HIS A 35 -4.12 4.16 2.94
N LEU A 36 -3.95 2.85 3.12
CA LEU A 36 -4.19 2.24 4.43
C LEU A 36 -3.22 2.83 5.46
N THR A 37 -1.94 2.98 5.11
CA THR A 37 -0.95 3.65 5.97
C THR A 37 -1.34 5.13 6.24
N GLU A 38 -1.80 5.85 5.21
CA GLU A 38 -2.32 7.23 5.32
C GLU A 38 -3.42 7.33 6.39
N LYS A 39 -4.44 6.45 6.30
CA LYS A 39 -5.57 6.42 7.25
C LYS A 39 -5.13 6.07 8.67
N THR A 40 -4.19 5.13 8.83
CA THR A 40 -3.67 4.76 10.15
C THR A 40 -2.85 5.89 10.77
N ILE A 41 -2.03 6.61 9.99
CA ILE A 41 -1.26 7.76 10.48
C ILE A 41 -2.18 8.94 10.79
N GLU A 42 -3.16 9.24 9.94
CA GLU A 42 -4.21 10.25 10.20
C GLU A 42 -4.88 9.98 11.55
N ARG A 43 -5.37 8.74 11.77
CA ARG A 43 -5.96 8.33 13.03
C ARG A 43 -5.01 8.49 14.23
N ALA A 44 -3.76 8.08 14.09
CA ALA A 44 -2.75 8.20 15.15
C ALA A 44 -2.51 9.66 15.58
N LEU A 45 -2.50 10.60 14.62
CA LEU A 45 -2.27 12.03 14.86
C LEU A 45 -3.52 12.77 15.35
N GLU A 46 -4.72 12.27 15.06
CA GLU A 46 -5.99 12.86 15.52
C GLU A 46 -6.33 12.57 16.99
N GLN A 47 -5.72 11.56 17.61
CA GLN A 47 -6.00 11.15 18.99
C GLN A 47 -5.41 12.13 20.03
N LYS A 48 -6.09 13.26 20.26
CA LYS A 48 -5.70 14.33 21.21
C LYS A 48 -5.46 13.90 22.66
N THR A 49 -5.88 12.70 23.05
CA THR A 49 -5.58 12.09 24.36
C THR A 49 -4.09 11.78 24.53
N TYR A 50 -3.37 11.55 23.43
CA TYR A 50 -1.96 11.18 23.41
C TYR A 50 -1.12 12.28 22.76
N ASN A 51 0.06 12.56 23.33
CA ASN A 51 1.06 13.43 22.70
C ASN A 51 1.85 12.64 21.65
N VAL A 52 1.28 12.49 20.45
CA VAL A 52 1.85 11.70 19.36
C VAL A 52 2.76 12.56 18.48
N GLN A 53 3.96 12.04 18.19
CA GLN A 53 4.88 12.61 17.21
C GLN A 53 5.39 11.53 16.26
N LEU A 54 5.07 11.66 14.98
CA LEU A 54 5.61 10.80 13.94
C LEU A 54 7.12 11.05 13.77
N ILE A 55 7.90 9.97 13.65
CA ILE A 55 9.35 10.01 13.40
C ILE A 55 9.63 9.60 11.96
N SER A 56 8.99 8.54 11.49
CA SER A 56 9.11 8.04 10.12
C SER A 56 7.79 7.43 9.64
N PRO A 57 7.29 7.73 8.42
CA PRO A 57 7.81 8.74 7.48
C PRO A 57 7.66 10.18 8.02
N SER A 58 8.33 11.16 7.42
CA SER A 58 8.24 12.57 7.85
C SER A 58 7.04 13.23 7.19
N ILE A 59 5.87 13.17 7.83
CA ILE A 59 4.64 13.81 7.35
C ILE A 59 3.82 14.37 8.52
N THR A 60 3.19 15.52 8.28
CA THR A 60 2.31 16.22 9.22
C THR A 60 0.83 15.93 8.97
N LEU A 61 -0.02 16.21 9.96
CA LEU A 61 -1.48 16.10 9.79
C LEU A 61 -2.01 17.11 8.75
N GLU A 62 -1.38 18.28 8.63
CA GLU A 62 -1.74 19.29 7.62
C GLU A 62 -1.47 18.78 6.20
N GLU A 63 -0.30 18.19 5.93
CA GLU A 63 0.02 17.57 4.65
C GLU A 63 -0.91 16.40 4.30
N LEU A 64 -1.38 15.64 5.30
CA LEU A 64 -2.40 14.60 5.12
C LEU A 64 -3.76 15.20 4.72
N GLN A 65 -4.22 16.27 5.38
CA GLN A 65 -5.48 16.92 5.00
C GLN A 65 -5.39 17.62 3.63
N ILE A 66 -4.23 18.18 3.26
CA ILE A 66 -3.97 18.71 1.92
C ILE A 66 -4.06 17.60 0.87
N HIS A 67 -3.38 16.46 1.09
CA HIS A 67 -3.44 15.32 0.19
C HIS A 67 -4.85 14.71 0.06
N LYS A 68 -5.64 14.74 1.14
CA LYS A 68 -7.05 14.31 1.12
C LYS A 68 -7.96 15.23 0.32
N ALA A 69 -7.59 16.51 0.16
CA ALA A 69 -8.30 17.51 -0.64
C ALA A 69 -7.84 17.55 -2.12
N ASP A 70 -6.54 17.35 -2.37
CA ASP A 70 -5.95 17.21 -3.70
C ASP A 70 -5.05 15.95 -3.74
N PRO A 71 -5.64 14.78 -4.06
CA PRO A 71 -4.95 13.50 -3.95
C PRO A 71 -3.95 13.28 -5.09
N SER A 72 -2.77 12.76 -4.75
CA SER A 72 -1.75 12.38 -5.73
C SER A 72 -2.00 10.97 -6.23
N PRO A 73 -1.69 10.63 -7.51
CA PRO A 73 -1.73 9.24 -7.98
C PRO A 73 -0.56 8.40 -7.45
N VAL A 74 0.43 9.03 -6.80
CA VAL A 74 1.67 8.38 -6.38
C VAL A 74 1.52 7.77 -4.99
N ALA A 75 1.61 6.44 -4.91
CA ALA A 75 1.80 5.73 -3.66
C ALA A 75 3.15 6.12 -3.06
N SER A 76 3.13 6.93 -2.00
CA SER A 76 4.34 7.58 -1.45
C SER A 76 4.55 7.36 0.05
N LEU A 77 3.60 6.72 0.74
CA LEU A 77 3.78 6.32 2.13
C LEU A 77 4.27 4.86 2.20
N PRO A 78 5.34 4.57 2.97
CA PRO A 78 5.79 3.22 3.22
C PRO A 78 4.78 2.45 4.06
N ASN A 79 4.77 1.12 3.94
CA ASN A 79 3.90 0.20 4.69
C ASN A 79 4.25 0.09 6.19
N ARG A 80 5.09 0.98 6.72
CA ARG A 80 5.65 0.93 8.07
C ARG A 80 5.90 2.35 8.56
N PHE A 81 5.53 2.60 9.81
CA PHE A 81 5.82 3.87 10.48
C PHE A 81 6.31 3.67 11.91
N LEU A 82 7.06 4.65 12.40
CA LEU A 82 7.57 4.77 13.76
C LEU A 82 7.12 6.11 14.33
N LEU A 83 6.53 6.09 15.51
CA LEU A 83 6.13 7.27 16.26
C LEU A 83 6.61 7.22 17.71
N ARG A 84 6.67 8.40 18.32
CA ARG A 84 6.77 8.59 19.76
C ARG A 84 5.38 8.95 20.29
N LEU A 85 4.97 8.38 21.42
CA LEU A 85 3.77 8.81 22.15
C LEU A 85 4.03 8.92 23.64
N GLU A 86 3.22 9.71 24.33
CA GLU A 86 3.18 9.77 25.79
C GLU A 86 1.85 9.21 26.30
N ALA A 87 1.92 8.27 27.24
CA ALA A 87 0.76 7.57 27.82
C ALA A 87 0.98 7.34 29.33
N SER A 88 -0.07 7.05 30.09
CA SER A 88 0.01 6.78 31.54
C SER A 88 0.49 5.36 31.83
N SER A 89 0.16 4.41 30.97
CA SER A 89 0.42 2.98 31.17
C SER A 89 0.64 2.23 29.85
N ASP A 90 1.25 1.04 29.94
CA ASP A 90 1.44 0.13 28.81
C ASP A 90 0.09 -0.36 28.23
N GLU A 91 -0.99 -0.32 29.02
CA GLU A 91 -2.34 -0.72 28.61
C GLU A 91 -3.00 0.33 27.69
N GLU A 92 -2.79 1.62 27.97
CA GLU A 92 -3.20 2.70 27.05
C GLU A 92 -2.49 2.59 25.70
N VAL A 93 -1.21 2.19 25.68
CA VAL A 93 -0.44 1.98 24.43
C VAL A 93 -0.93 0.76 23.64
N ARG A 94 -1.48 -0.26 24.32
CA ARG A 94 -2.16 -1.39 23.65
C ARG A 94 -3.47 -0.95 23.02
N GLN A 95 -4.31 -0.24 23.78
CA GLN A 95 -5.58 0.31 23.27
C GLN A 95 -5.37 1.25 22.08
N PHE A 96 -4.30 2.04 22.09
CA PHE A 96 -3.84 2.81 20.94
C PHE A 96 -3.52 1.92 19.73
N GLY A 97 -2.72 0.86 19.91
CA GLY A 97 -2.37 -0.08 18.84
C GLY A 97 -3.56 -0.88 18.29
N ASP A 98 -4.51 -1.25 19.14
CA ASP A 98 -5.75 -1.94 18.76
C ASP A 98 -6.67 -1.01 17.95
N ASP A 99 -6.83 0.25 18.36
CA ASP A 99 -7.60 1.25 17.60
C ASP A 99 -7.02 1.50 16.19
N LEU A 100 -5.68 1.58 16.08
CA LEU A 100 -5.00 1.68 14.78
C LEU A 100 -5.20 0.42 13.93
N THR A 101 -5.19 -0.76 14.55
CA THR A 101 -5.43 -2.05 13.89
C THR A 101 -6.84 -2.11 13.31
N GLU A 102 -7.85 -1.81 14.11
CA GLU A 102 -9.26 -1.81 13.67
C GLU A 102 -9.54 -0.72 12.65
N THR A 103 -8.94 0.47 12.79
CA THR A 103 -9.02 1.53 11.77
C THR A 103 -8.46 1.06 10.42
N THR A 104 -7.33 0.35 10.42
CA THR A 104 -6.71 -0.18 9.20
C THR A 104 -7.60 -1.24 8.53
N LYS A 105 -8.15 -2.18 9.31
CA LYS A 105 -9.11 -3.17 8.80
C LYS A 105 -10.36 -2.51 8.25
N ALA A 106 -10.99 -1.62 9.02
CA ALA A 106 -12.22 -0.94 8.65
C ALA A 106 -12.06 -0.14 7.34
N ALA A 107 -10.92 0.54 7.15
CA ALA A 107 -10.61 1.24 5.90
C ALA A 107 -10.54 0.27 4.70
N PHE A 108 -9.90 -0.89 4.85
CA PHE A 108 -9.82 -1.89 3.77
C PHE A 108 -11.17 -2.57 3.49
N HIS A 109 -11.94 -2.90 4.54
CA HIS A 109 -13.28 -3.46 4.42
C HIS A 109 -14.24 -2.49 3.74
N LEU A 110 -14.19 -1.20 4.06
CA LEU A 110 -14.97 -0.17 3.38
C LEU A 110 -14.69 -0.15 1.87
N LEU A 111 -13.42 -0.21 1.48
CA LEU A 111 -13.00 -0.24 0.06
C LEU A 111 -13.47 -1.52 -0.64
N GLY A 112 -13.33 -2.68 -0.01
CA GLY A 112 -13.81 -3.95 -0.58
C GLY A 112 -15.33 -4.04 -0.69
N LYS A 113 -16.06 -3.51 0.30
CA LYS A 113 -17.52 -3.43 0.28
C LYS A 113 -18.03 -2.48 -0.81
N ARG A 114 -17.38 -1.31 -0.98
CA ARG A 114 -17.63 -0.41 -2.13
C ARG A 114 -17.37 -1.11 -3.47
N ALA A 115 -16.26 -1.83 -3.59
CA ALA A 115 -15.92 -2.57 -4.80
C ALA A 115 -16.99 -3.62 -5.15
N PHE A 116 -17.45 -4.39 -4.16
CA PHE A 116 -18.54 -5.34 -4.32
C PHE A 116 -19.85 -4.66 -4.73
N TYR A 117 -20.28 -3.62 -4.02
CA TYR A 117 -21.54 -2.91 -4.26
C TYR A 117 -21.59 -2.16 -5.59
N ASN A 118 -20.44 -1.75 -6.12
CA ASN A 118 -20.33 -1.13 -7.44
C ASN A 118 -20.40 -2.21 -8.53
N VAL A 119 -19.67 -3.31 -8.39
CA VAL A 119 -19.59 -4.36 -9.42
C VAL A 119 -20.85 -5.23 -9.46
N PHE A 120 -21.45 -5.56 -8.31
CA PHE A 120 -22.61 -6.45 -8.21
C PHE A 120 -23.81 -5.77 -7.51
N PRO A 121 -24.39 -4.70 -8.08
CA PRO A 121 -25.48 -3.96 -7.45
C PRO A 121 -26.75 -4.81 -7.24
N GLY A 122 -26.97 -5.83 -8.08
CA GLY A 122 -28.08 -6.78 -7.94
C GLY A 122 -27.83 -7.96 -6.99
N LEU A 123 -26.69 -8.03 -6.31
CA LEU A 123 -26.35 -9.09 -5.33
C LEU A 123 -26.04 -8.52 -3.94
N ARG A 124 -26.42 -7.27 -3.67
CA ARG A 124 -26.08 -6.55 -2.42
C ARG A 124 -26.59 -7.23 -1.14
N ASP A 125 -27.60 -8.08 -1.25
CA ASP A 125 -28.22 -8.81 -0.14
C ASP A 125 -27.78 -10.30 -0.10
N ASN A 126 -26.81 -10.72 -0.92
CA ASN A 126 -26.31 -12.10 -0.91
C ASN A 126 -25.37 -12.33 0.29
N GLU A 127 -25.89 -13.00 1.33
CA GLU A 127 -25.18 -13.27 2.59
C GLU A 127 -23.87 -14.04 2.39
N HIS A 128 -23.84 -15.03 1.48
CA HIS A 128 -22.63 -15.82 1.20
C HIS A 128 -21.51 -14.95 0.62
N MET A 129 -21.81 -14.08 -0.35
CA MET A 129 -20.83 -13.16 -0.91
C MET A 129 -20.30 -12.21 0.16
N HIS A 130 -21.14 -11.71 1.07
CA HIS A 130 -20.67 -10.91 2.22
C HIS A 130 -19.72 -11.70 3.12
N ALA A 131 -20.10 -12.90 3.54
CA ALA A 131 -19.26 -13.76 4.38
C ALA A 131 -17.91 -14.07 3.71
N LEU A 132 -17.93 -14.39 2.40
CA LEU A 132 -16.73 -14.65 1.61
C LEU A 132 -15.85 -13.41 1.43
N ILE A 133 -16.45 -12.23 1.26
CA ILE A 133 -15.72 -10.95 1.19
C ILE A 133 -15.06 -10.65 2.53
N GLU A 134 -15.82 -10.68 3.63
CA GLU A 134 -15.31 -10.42 4.98
C GLU A 134 -14.17 -11.36 5.34
N LYS A 135 -14.32 -12.66 5.09
CA LYS A 135 -13.27 -13.68 5.24
C LYS A 135 -12.01 -13.32 4.44
N GLN A 136 -12.16 -13.05 3.14
CA GLN A 136 -11.03 -12.79 2.24
C GLN A 136 -10.29 -11.45 2.48
N LEU A 137 -10.97 -10.45 3.03
CA LEU A 137 -10.36 -9.15 3.38
C LEU A 137 -9.65 -9.23 4.74
N ASN A 138 -10.28 -9.85 5.75
CA ASN A 138 -9.63 -10.12 7.05
C ASN A 138 -8.37 -10.98 6.89
N GLY A 139 -8.45 -12.07 6.13
CA GLY A 139 -7.33 -12.98 5.88
C GLY A 139 -6.22 -12.44 4.97
N LEU A 140 -6.31 -11.19 4.49
CA LEU A 140 -5.22 -10.57 3.73
C LEU A 140 -4.26 -9.78 4.61
N LEU A 141 -4.77 -8.97 5.53
CA LEU A 141 -3.96 -7.92 6.16
C LEU A 141 -3.10 -8.47 7.31
N GLU A 142 -1.80 -8.52 7.06
CA GLU A 142 -0.77 -8.77 8.07
C GLU A 142 -0.46 -7.46 8.82
N ILE A 143 -1.22 -7.16 9.87
CA ILE A 143 -0.99 -6.00 10.74
C ILE A 143 -0.11 -6.43 11.92
N PHE A 144 1.00 -5.73 12.11
CA PHE A 144 1.92 -5.96 13.22
C PHE A 144 2.38 -4.65 13.84
N TRP A 145 2.40 -4.58 15.16
CA TRP A 145 2.96 -3.45 15.90
C TRP A 145 3.69 -3.91 17.17
N ALA A 146 4.55 -3.04 17.67
CA ALA A 146 5.27 -3.24 18.92
C ALA A 146 5.61 -1.88 19.57
N PHE A 147 5.77 -1.87 20.89
CA PHE A 147 6.25 -0.70 21.62
C PHE A 147 7.34 -1.06 22.64
N GLU A 148 8.11 -0.04 23.03
CA GLU A 148 9.08 -0.08 24.13
C GLU A 148 8.98 1.25 24.90
N ALA A 149 8.95 1.17 26.24
CA ALA A 149 8.98 2.35 27.10
C ALA A 149 10.36 3.02 27.03
N TRP A 150 10.36 4.35 26.86
CA TRP A 150 11.56 5.16 26.74
C TRP A 150 11.62 6.20 27.85
N ASP A 151 12.73 6.19 28.59
CA ASP A 151 13.17 7.30 29.41
C ASP A 151 14.45 7.88 28.78
N PRO A 152 14.38 9.10 28.19
CA PRO A 152 15.53 9.75 27.57
C PRO A 152 16.69 10.05 28.53
N THR A 153 16.47 10.01 29.85
CA THR A 153 17.52 10.26 30.85
C THR A 153 18.35 9.01 31.18
N THR A 154 17.80 7.81 30.95
CA THR A 154 18.45 6.52 31.31
C THR A 154 18.76 5.61 30.11
N LYS A 155 18.10 5.78 28.95
CA LYS A 155 18.36 4.99 27.74
C LYS A 155 18.53 5.86 26.50
N ALA A 156 19.58 5.58 25.72
CA ALA A 156 19.78 6.21 24.42
C ALA A 156 18.68 5.81 23.42
N TYR A 157 18.25 6.77 22.59
CA TYR A 157 17.19 6.59 21.60
C TYR A 157 17.40 5.36 20.71
N ASN A 158 18.62 5.18 20.17
CA ASN A 158 18.92 4.11 19.23
C ASN A 158 18.80 2.71 19.85
N ASP A 159 19.09 2.53 21.14
CA ASP A 159 18.99 1.24 21.83
C ASP A 159 17.53 0.83 22.04
N VAL A 160 16.69 1.81 22.40
CA VAL A 160 15.24 1.65 22.51
C VAL A 160 14.64 1.36 21.13
N ARG A 161 15.07 2.08 20.09
CA ARG A 161 14.66 1.82 18.71
C ARG A 161 15.07 0.41 18.27
N LYS A 162 16.36 0.03 18.36
CA LYS A 162 16.85 -1.33 18.05
C LYS A 162 16.11 -2.40 18.87
N THR A 163 15.56 -2.08 20.03
CA THR A 163 14.73 -3.00 20.85
C THR A 163 13.30 -3.13 20.33
N VAL A 164 12.60 -2.04 20.02
CA VAL A 164 11.24 -2.11 19.47
C VAL A 164 11.20 -2.75 18.07
N GLU A 165 12.24 -2.54 17.25
CA GLU A 165 12.41 -3.19 15.95
C GLU A 165 12.54 -4.71 16.09
N ARG A 166 13.35 -5.19 17.04
CA ARG A 166 13.48 -6.62 17.35
C ARG A 166 12.18 -7.24 17.87
N ARG A 167 11.39 -6.48 18.65
CA ARG A 167 10.05 -6.91 19.06
C ARG A 167 9.12 -7.06 17.86
N LEU A 168 9.05 -6.08 16.96
CA LEU A 168 8.24 -6.17 15.75
C LEU A 168 8.65 -7.37 14.88
N ALA A 169 9.95 -7.60 14.67
CA ALA A 169 10.45 -8.75 13.94
C ALA A 169 10.07 -10.09 14.61
N SER A 170 10.13 -10.15 15.95
CA SER A 170 9.69 -11.33 16.71
C SER A 170 8.18 -11.60 16.53
N VAL A 171 7.34 -10.57 16.57
CA VAL A 171 5.88 -10.71 16.33
C VAL A 171 5.62 -11.20 14.90
N LYS A 172 6.30 -10.63 13.90
CA LYS A 172 6.20 -11.07 12.48
C LYS A 172 6.57 -12.54 12.28
N ASN A 173 7.62 -13.01 12.96
CA ASN A 173 8.08 -14.40 12.86
C ASN A 173 7.15 -15.39 13.57
N ASN A 174 6.37 -14.95 14.55
CA ASN A 174 5.37 -15.75 15.26
C ASN A 174 3.95 -15.57 14.69
N ARG A 175 3.81 -15.23 13.40
CA ARG A 175 2.50 -15.12 12.75
C ARG A 175 1.73 -16.44 12.83
N ILE A 176 0.47 -16.35 13.24
CA ILE A 176 -0.44 -17.50 13.27
C ILE A 176 -0.99 -17.69 11.86
N TYR A 177 -0.90 -18.90 11.33
CA TYR A 177 -1.58 -19.28 10.10
C TYR A 177 -2.94 -19.87 10.45
N SER A 178 -4.01 -19.40 9.80
CA SER A 178 -5.31 -20.03 9.82
C SER A 178 -5.50 -20.89 8.57
N ASP A 179 -5.78 -22.17 8.77
CA ASP A 179 -6.26 -23.04 7.69
C ASP A 179 -7.72 -22.66 7.40
N GLU A 180 -7.95 -22.02 6.26
CA GLU A 180 -9.30 -21.69 5.79
C GLU A 180 -9.70 -22.55 4.60
N PRO A 181 -10.72 -23.43 4.72
CA PRO A 181 -11.22 -24.20 3.58
C PRO A 181 -11.82 -23.28 2.51
N GLN A 182 -11.70 -23.69 1.25
CA GLN A 182 -12.15 -22.98 0.06
C GLN A 182 -12.66 -24.00 -0.95
N ASP A 183 -13.95 -23.97 -1.27
CA ASP A 183 -14.63 -25.06 -2.00
C ASP A 183 -14.92 -24.70 -3.47
N GLY A 184 -14.93 -23.41 -3.82
CA GLY A 184 -15.09 -22.90 -5.17
C GLY A 184 -13.78 -22.71 -5.95
N LEU A 185 -13.90 -22.17 -7.17
CA LEU A 185 -12.74 -21.98 -8.06
C LEU A 185 -11.93 -20.75 -7.68
N VAL A 186 -10.61 -20.88 -7.68
CA VAL A 186 -9.69 -19.77 -7.45
C VAL A 186 -9.83 -18.60 -8.43
N CYS A 187 -9.54 -17.41 -7.91
CA CYS A 187 -9.43 -16.13 -8.58
C CYS A 187 -8.43 -16.18 -9.75
N THR A 188 -8.84 -15.68 -10.92
CA THR A 188 -8.03 -15.65 -12.14
C THR A 188 -6.90 -14.63 -12.15
N VAL A 189 -6.78 -13.79 -11.11
CA VAL A 189 -5.69 -12.80 -10.95
C VAL A 189 -4.65 -13.29 -9.95
N CYS A 190 -5.04 -13.61 -8.71
CA CYS A 190 -4.06 -14.05 -7.69
C CYS A 190 -3.83 -15.57 -7.63
N GLY A 191 -4.73 -16.40 -8.16
CA GLY A 191 -4.64 -17.87 -8.09
C GLY A 191 -4.77 -18.50 -6.69
N MET A 192 -4.83 -17.70 -5.62
CA MET A 192 -4.77 -18.17 -4.22
C MET A 192 -6.13 -18.20 -3.50
N ARG A 193 -6.96 -17.17 -3.72
CA ARG A 193 -8.25 -16.99 -3.05
C ARG A 193 -9.40 -17.35 -3.99
N GLU A 194 -10.44 -17.96 -3.46
CA GLU A 194 -11.70 -18.27 -4.13
C GLU A 194 -12.31 -17.05 -4.85
N ALA A 195 -12.81 -17.25 -6.07
CA ALA A 195 -13.52 -16.22 -6.80
C ALA A 195 -14.94 -16.04 -6.23
N LEU A 196 -15.42 -14.80 -6.14
CA LEU A 196 -16.74 -14.53 -5.57
C LEU A 196 -17.85 -15.26 -6.35
N HIS A 197 -18.75 -15.91 -5.61
CA HIS A 197 -19.89 -16.67 -6.11
C HIS A 197 -21.05 -16.56 -5.11
N GLU A 198 -22.27 -16.88 -5.54
CA GLU A 198 -23.49 -16.64 -4.75
C GLU A 198 -23.80 -17.68 -3.65
N GLY A 199 -22.84 -18.53 -3.27
CA GLY A 199 -23.05 -19.65 -2.34
C GLY A 199 -23.51 -20.96 -2.98
N ASN A 200 -23.79 -20.96 -4.29
CA ASN A 200 -24.33 -22.10 -5.02
C ASN A 200 -23.27 -23.16 -5.43
N ILE A 201 -22.22 -23.36 -4.63
CA ILE A 201 -21.15 -24.33 -4.90
C ILE A 201 -20.92 -25.18 -3.67
N ASP A 202 -20.79 -26.49 -3.86
CA ASP A 202 -20.46 -27.48 -2.83
C ASP A 202 -19.36 -28.44 -3.33
N GLU A 203 -18.83 -29.24 -2.40
CA GLU A 203 -17.76 -30.23 -2.63
C GLU A 203 -18.10 -31.31 -3.68
N HIS A 204 -19.39 -31.53 -3.99
CA HIS A 204 -19.84 -32.55 -4.94
C HIS A 204 -19.85 -32.03 -6.39
N HIS A 205 -19.74 -30.72 -6.60
CA HIS A 205 -19.73 -30.13 -7.93
C HIS A 205 -18.42 -30.44 -8.68
N ARG A 206 -18.53 -30.99 -9.88
CA ARG A 206 -17.37 -31.11 -10.79
C ARG A 206 -16.93 -29.72 -11.25
N ILE A 207 -15.64 -29.53 -11.51
CA ILE A 207 -15.04 -28.28 -12.02
C ILE A 207 -15.84 -27.67 -13.18
N GLY A 208 -16.37 -28.49 -14.10
CA GLY A 208 -17.19 -28.03 -15.22
C GLY A 208 -18.55 -27.43 -14.84
N GLN A 209 -19.14 -27.84 -13.71
CA GLN A 209 -20.35 -27.24 -13.14
C GLN A 209 -20.00 -25.95 -12.38
N MET A 210 -18.98 -26.00 -11.51
CA MET A 210 -18.47 -24.82 -10.78
C MET A 210 -18.15 -23.66 -11.73
N ARG A 211 -17.52 -23.94 -12.88
CA ARG A 211 -17.24 -22.94 -13.93
C ARG A 211 -18.51 -22.25 -14.44
N ARG A 212 -19.58 -22.99 -14.71
CA ARG A 212 -20.86 -22.44 -15.21
C ARG A 212 -21.54 -21.59 -14.14
N ILE A 213 -21.54 -22.05 -12.89
CA ILE A 213 -22.15 -21.34 -11.75
C ILE A 213 -21.45 -20.00 -11.54
N ILE A 214 -20.11 -19.99 -11.49
CA ILE A 214 -19.34 -18.76 -11.37
C ILE A 214 -19.53 -17.87 -12.61
N GLU A 215 -19.55 -18.42 -13.83
CA GLU A 215 -19.83 -17.63 -15.03
C GLU A 215 -21.22 -16.95 -14.96
N GLN A 216 -22.24 -17.64 -14.46
CA GLN A 216 -23.57 -17.07 -14.24
C GLN A 216 -23.56 -15.93 -13.21
N THR A 217 -22.85 -16.07 -12.09
CA THR A 217 -22.66 -14.97 -11.13
C THR A 217 -21.91 -13.79 -11.78
N TRP A 218 -20.81 -14.03 -12.48
CA TRP A 218 -19.98 -12.96 -13.07
C TRP A 218 -20.64 -12.27 -14.28
N ARG A 219 -21.63 -12.89 -14.93
CA ARG A 219 -22.52 -12.22 -15.90
C ARG A 219 -23.44 -11.18 -15.25
N LYS A 220 -23.71 -11.24 -13.94
CA LYS A 220 -24.53 -10.26 -13.20
C LYS A 220 -23.78 -8.97 -12.82
N ARG A 221 -22.50 -8.83 -13.21
CA ARG A 221 -21.73 -7.60 -12.95
C ARG A 221 -22.31 -6.41 -13.71
N ALA A 222 -22.25 -5.21 -13.13
CA ALA A 222 -22.81 -3.99 -13.72
C ALA A 222 -22.22 -3.70 -15.11
N ALA A 223 -23.04 -3.16 -16.02
CA ALA A 223 -22.71 -2.97 -17.43
C ALA A 223 -21.38 -2.23 -17.66
N LYS A 224 -21.08 -1.20 -16.84
CA LYS A 224 -19.81 -0.43 -16.91
C LYS A 224 -18.53 -1.24 -16.65
N TYR A 225 -18.63 -2.49 -16.18
CA TYR A 225 -17.52 -3.42 -16.01
C TYR A 225 -17.53 -4.59 -17.02
N GLN A 226 -18.51 -4.64 -17.92
CA GLN A 226 -18.62 -5.70 -18.94
C GLN A 226 -17.78 -5.41 -20.18
N GLU A 227 -17.60 -4.13 -20.52
CA GLU A 227 -16.84 -3.64 -21.68
C GLU A 227 -15.75 -2.64 -21.27
N LYS A 228 -14.76 -2.41 -22.14
CA LYS A 228 -13.69 -1.43 -21.91
C LYS A 228 -14.20 -0.04 -22.33
N SER A 229 -14.26 0.89 -21.39
CA SER A 229 -14.44 2.32 -21.67
C SER A 229 -13.10 3.05 -21.51
N GLU A 230 -12.94 4.20 -22.15
CA GLU A 230 -11.80 5.09 -21.92
C GLU A 230 -11.90 5.79 -20.55
N GLU A 231 -13.12 6.08 -20.11
CA GLU A 231 -13.42 6.67 -18.79
C GLU A 231 -13.24 5.66 -17.64
N SER A 232 -13.39 4.35 -17.91
CA SER A 232 -13.34 3.26 -16.91
C SER A 232 -12.25 2.22 -17.26
N GLY A 233 -11.11 2.30 -16.55
CA GLY A 233 -10.02 1.31 -16.63
C GLY A 233 -10.35 -0.02 -15.94
N SER A 234 -11.40 -0.03 -15.13
CA SER A 234 -11.79 -1.10 -14.21
C SER A 234 -12.45 -2.32 -14.88
N TRP A 235 -12.55 -2.34 -16.22
CA TRP A 235 -13.16 -3.41 -17.01
C TRP A 235 -12.76 -4.83 -16.57
N ILE A 236 -13.74 -5.75 -16.53
CA ILE A 236 -13.57 -7.15 -16.15
C ILE A 236 -14.00 -8.03 -17.32
N LYS A 237 -13.07 -8.86 -17.82
CA LYS A 237 -13.31 -9.75 -18.97
C LYS A 237 -14.30 -10.86 -18.61
N ASN A 238 -15.03 -11.36 -19.61
CA ASN A 238 -15.97 -12.48 -19.43
C ASN A 238 -15.34 -13.77 -18.88
N ASN A 239 -14.02 -13.95 -19.03
CA ASN A 239 -13.29 -15.10 -18.49
C ASN A 239 -12.54 -14.79 -17.17
N GLU A 240 -12.60 -13.55 -16.68
CA GLU A 240 -12.08 -13.17 -15.36
C GLU A 240 -13.13 -13.40 -14.28
N ARG A 241 -12.67 -13.93 -13.14
CA ARG A 241 -13.44 -14.15 -11.91
C ARG A 241 -12.50 -13.85 -10.75
N LEU A 242 -12.87 -12.93 -9.87
CA LEU A 242 -11.96 -12.34 -8.89
C LEU A 242 -12.39 -12.68 -7.45
N CYS A 243 -11.42 -12.83 -6.56
CA CYS A 243 -11.65 -12.75 -5.11
C CYS A 243 -11.89 -11.28 -4.70
N ALA A 244 -12.45 -11.04 -3.52
CA ALA A 244 -12.73 -9.69 -3.00
C ALA A 244 -11.50 -8.78 -3.06
N VAL A 245 -10.33 -9.29 -2.67
CA VAL A 245 -9.05 -8.58 -2.70
C VAL A 245 -8.70 -8.10 -4.12
N CYS A 246 -8.79 -8.98 -5.12
CA CYS A 246 -8.48 -8.64 -6.50
C CYS A 246 -9.56 -7.77 -7.15
N LEU A 247 -10.82 -7.88 -6.70
CA LEU A 247 -11.90 -6.99 -7.11
C LEU A 247 -11.63 -5.56 -6.63
N THR A 248 -11.25 -5.40 -5.35
CA THR A 248 -10.87 -4.12 -4.74
C THR A 248 -9.73 -3.45 -5.51
N LYS A 249 -8.67 -4.21 -5.84
CA LYS A 249 -7.58 -3.74 -6.70
C LYS A 249 -8.07 -3.33 -8.10
N ARG A 250 -8.96 -4.12 -8.72
CA ARG A 250 -9.43 -3.90 -10.10
C ARG A 250 -10.26 -2.63 -10.26
N VAL A 251 -11.04 -2.24 -9.25
CA VAL A 251 -11.90 -1.04 -9.29
C VAL A 251 -11.39 0.11 -8.42
N ALA A 252 -10.15 0.01 -7.93
CA ALA A 252 -9.55 0.94 -6.97
C ALA A 252 -9.73 2.41 -7.35
N ARG A 253 -9.46 2.75 -8.62
CA ARG A 253 -9.56 4.11 -9.15
C ARG A 253 -10.94 4.75 -8.93
N GLU A 254 -12.01 3.96 -9.03
CA GLU A 254 -13.39 4.42 -8.85
C GLU A 254 -13.81 4.48 -7.36
N ILE A 255 -13.39 3.52 -6.54
CA ILE A 255 -13.84 3.43 -5.13
C ILE A 255 -13.17 4.45 -4.20
N PHE A 256 -12.00 4.95 -4.58
CA PHE A 256 -11.33 6.01 -3.84
C PHE A 256 -11.92 7.39 -4.15
N TYR A 257 -12.27 7.67 -5.41
CA TYR A 257 -12.60 9.02 -5.87
C TYR A 257 -13.76 9.05 -6.87
N GLU A 258 -14.98 9.15 -6.35
CA GLU A 258 -16.18 9.39 -7.18
C GLU A 258 -16.18 10.78 -7.85
N HIS A 259 -15.33 11.70 -7.39
CA HIS A 259 -15.29 13.12 -7.82
C HIS A 259 -13.93 13.61 -8.33
N HIS A 260 -12.85 12.81 -8.22
CA HIS A 260 -11.52 13.18 -8.77
C HIS A 260 -11.10 12.13 -9.81
N VAL A 261 -10.95 12.56 -11.06
CA VAL A 261 -10.59 11.68 -12.17
C VAL A 261 -9.07 11.49 -12.18
N PHE A 262 -8.60 10.39 -11.61
CA PHE A 262 -7.25 9.93 -11.90
C PHE A 262 -7.14 9.44 -13.33
N GLU A 263 -6.06 9.84 -14.02
CA GLU A 263 -5.64 9.18 -15.26
C GLU A 263 -5.51 7.67 -15.03
N SER A 264 -5.94 6.87 -16.00
CA SER A 264 -5.65 5.43 -15.99
C SER A 264 -4.14 5.20 -15.97
N PHE A 265 -3.68 4.19 -15.22
CA PHE A 265 -2.30 3.78 -15.30
C PHE A 265 -2.05 3.17 -16.70
N PRO A 266 -1.03 3.65 -17.45
CA PRO A 266 -0.86 3.23 -18.84
C PRO A 266 -0.60 1.72 -18.97
N SER A 267 -1.05 1.14 -20.09
CA SER A 267 -0.72 -0.22 -20.51
C SER A 267 0.79 -0.35 -20.75
N VAL A 268 1.33 -1.56 -20.66
CA VAL A 268 2.74 -1.84 -21.05
C VAL A 268 3.05 -1.41 -22.49
N VAL A 269 2.04 -1.42 -23.37
CA VAL A 269 2.13 -0.99 -24.77
C VAL A 269 2.35 0.53 -24.88
N ASP A 270 1.88 1.32 -23.93
CA ASP A 270 1.97 2.80 -23.97
C ASP A 270 3.39 3.29 -23.60
N PHE A 271 4.23 2.40 -23.08
CA PHE A 271 5.67 2.61 -22.86
C PHE A 271 6.55 2.08 -24.01
N ALA A 272 5.96 1.40 -25.00
CA ALA A 272 6.63 1.06 -26.24
C ALA A 272 6.67 2.29 -27.19
N THR A 273 7.36 2.15 -28.31
CA THR A 273 7.38 3.12 -29.40
C THR A 273 7.28 2.37 -30.74
N GLU A 274 6.88 3.05 -31.82
CA GLU A 274 6.78 2.44 -33.16
C GLU A 274 8.05 1.66 -33.57
N ASN A 275 9.22 2.17 -33.21
CA ASN A 275 10.52 1.59 -33.53
C ASN A 275 11.09 0.67 -32.43
N ASN A 276 10.39 0.48 -31.31
CA ASN A 276 10.86 -0.37 -30.21
C ASN A 276 9.69 -0.91 -29.35
N PRO A 277 9.37 -2.23 -29.42
CA PRO A 277 8.29 -2.84 -28.67
C PRO A 277 8.61 -3.08 -27.18
N TYR A 278 9.84 -2.82 -26.74
CA TYR A 278 10.28 -3.06 -25.37
C TYR A 278 10.10 -1.82 -24.48
N TYR A 279 9.62 -2.06 -23.26
CA TYR A 279 9.58 -1.11 -22.15
C TYR A 279 10.57 -1.54 -21.06
N ALA A 280 10.76 -0.68 -20.05
CA ALA A 280 11.57 -1.00 -18.88
C ALA A 280 10.77 -0.82 -17.58
N ILE A 281 11.15 -1.58 -16.55
CA ILE A 281 10.73 -1.37 -15.16
C ILE A 281 11.98 -0.97 -14.38
N ILE A 282 11.90 0.18 -13.71
CA ILE A 282 12.87 0.56 -12.68
C ILE A 282 12.39 -0.03 -11.36
N MET A 283 13.25 -0.77 -10.68
CA MET A 283 13.10 -1.17 -9.29
C MET A 283 14.42 -0.82 -8.59
N MET A 284 14.36 0.06 -7.59
CA MET A 284 15.51 0.52 -6.80
C MET A 284 15.18 0.38 -5.31
N ASP A 285 16.20 0.05 -4.53
CA ASP A 285 16.21 -0.17 -3.08
C ASP A 285 17.48 0.49 -2.52
N GLY A 286 17.46 0.93 -1.25
CA GLY A 286 18.53 1.69 -0.64
C GLY A 286 19.62 0.84 0.00
N ASP A 287 20.80 0.78 -0.64
CA ASP A 287 21.97 0.08 -0.10
C ASP A 287 22.28 0.49 1.36
N ASP A 288 22.30 -0.49 2.26
CA ASP A 288 22.65 -0.33 3.68
C ASP A 288 21.78 0.72 4.43
N VAL A 289 20.55 1.04 4.00
CA VAL A 289 19.68 2.01 4.70
C VAL A 289 19.47 1.63 6.18
N GLY A 290 19.39 0.35 6.50
CA GLY A 290 19.38 -0.13 7.89
C GLY A 290 20.61 0.31 8.71
N LYS A 291 21.81 0.37 8.11
CA LYS A 291 23.02 0.84 8.78
C LYS A 291 23.02 2.35 8.98
N TRP A 292 22.54 3.11 8.00
CA TRP A 292 22.35 4.56 8.14
C TRP A 292 21.34 4.91 9.25
N ILE A 293 20.23 4.17 9.37
CA ILE A 293 19.26 4.34 10.45
C ILE A 293 19.86 3.89 11.80
N ASN A 294 20.74 2.90 11.79
CA ASN A 294 21.41 2.39 13.00
C ASN A 294 22.63 3.21 13.45
N GLY A 295 23.29 3.99 12.58
CA GLY A 295 24.60 4.59 12.84
C GLY A 295 25.75 3.58 12.82
N ASP A 296 25.56 2.42 12.20
CA ASP A 296 26.56 1.34 12.13
C ASP A 296 27.57 1.61 10.98
N ASP A 297 28.75 0.98 11.00
CA ASP A 297 29.84 1.16 10.00
C ASP A 297 30.26 2.62 9.74
N GLY A 298 30.06 3.53 10.71
CA GLY A 298 30.35 4.95 10.58
C GLY A 298 29.36 5.73 9.70
N LYS A 299 28.21 5.12 9.34
CA LYS A 299 27.19 5.73 8.47
C LYS A 299 26.28 6.68 9.26
N LEU A 300 26.69 7.95 9.29
CA LEU A 300 25.91 9.07 9.81
C LEU A 300 25.83 10.19 8.77
N LEU A 301 24.66 10.84 8.68
CA LEU A 301 24.50 12.10 7.95
C LEU A 301 25.46 13.18 8.47
N ASP A 302 26.02 13.97 7.54
CA ASP A 302 26.86 15.12 7.88
C ASP A 302 26.19 16.06 8.89
N GLY A 303 26.95 16.47 9.90
CA GLY A 303 26.48 17.32 11.01
C GLY A 303 25.90 16.56 12.21
N PHE A 304 25.88 15.22 12.20
CA PHE A 304 25.45 14.40 13.33
C PHE A 304 26.59 13.53 13.89
N ASP A 305 26.69 13.50 15.22
CA ASP A 305 27.67 12.72 16.00
C ASP A 305 27.08 11.41 16.56
N LYS A 306 25.75 11.28 16.56
CA LYS A 306 25.02 10.14 17.13
C LYS A 306 23.61 9.97 16.52
N VAL A 307 23.07 8.76 16.66
CA VAL A 307 21.67 8.45 16.34
C VAL A 307 20.76 8.82 17.51
N ASP A 308 20.27 10.06 17.52
CA ASP A 308 19.17 10.51 18.37
C ASP A 308 17.83 10.64 17.60
N GLU A 309 16.76 11.08 18.26
CA GLU A 309 15.45 11.26 17.60
C GLU A 309 15.50 12.34 16.50
N ARG A 310 16.35 13.36 16.65
CA ARG A 310 16.50 14.44 15.66
C ARG A 310 17.20 13.93 14.41
N TYR A 311 18.24 13.09 14.58
CA TYR A 311 18.88 12.37 13.49
C TYR A 311 17.87 11.56 12.68
N HIS A 312 17.06 10.73 13.34
CA HIS A 312 16.11 9.87 12.63
C HIS A 312 15.00 10.69 11.95
N LYS A 313 14.51 11.77 12.58
CA LYS A 313 13.57 12.71 11.95
C LYS A 313 14.16 13.39 10.72
N GLU A 314 15.42 13.83 10.75
CA GLU A 314 16.10 14.44 9.59
C GLU A 314 16.36 13.42 8.46
N PHE A 315 16.80 12.21 8.79
CA PHE A 315 16.96 11.12 7.81
C PHE A 315 15.63 10.77 7.12
N SER A 316 14.58 10.61 7.92
CA SER A 316 13.20 10.42 7.48
C SER A 316 12.69 11.57 6.60
N ARG A 317 13.02 12.83 6.93
CA ARG A 317 12.68 14.01 6.12
C ARG A 317 13.38 13.99 4.76
N ARG A 318 14.68 13.68 4.71
CA ARG A 318 15.44 13.57 3.44
C ARG A 318 14.85 12.48 2.53
N LEU A 319 14.59 11.30 3.08
CA LEU A 319 13.91 10.21 2.36
C LEU A 319 12.52 10.63 1.84
N THR A 320 11.72 11.32 2.67
CA THR A 320 10.40 11.81 2.24
C THR A 320 10.50 12.82 1.10
N VAL A 321 11.43 13.78 1.18
CA VAL A 321 11.67 14.77 0.12
C VAL A 321 12.11 14.10 -1.18
N PHE A 322 13.03 13.13 -1.12
CA PHE A 322 13.43 12.34 -2.27
C PHE A 322 12.22 11.65 -2.92
N SER A 323 11.45 10.89 -2.14
CA SER A 323 10.38 10.04 -2.65
C SER A 323 9.12 10.81 -3.11
N LYS A 324 8.71 11.87 -2.40
CA LYS A 324 7.52 12.68 -2.76
C LYS A 324 7.77 13.79 -3.78
N GLU A 325 8.94 14.41 -3.77
CA GLU A 325 9.23 15.55 -4.65
C GLU A 325 10.10 15.17 -5.83
N LYS A 326 11.26 14.53 -5.56
CA LYS A 326 12.31 14.36 -6.57
C LYS A 326 11.97 13.21 -7.52
N VAL A 327 11.60 12.04 -7.01
CA VAL A 327 11.29 10.86 -7.83
C VAL A 327 10.17 11.12 -8.86
N PRO A 328 8.99 11.69 -8.52
CA PRO A 328 7.93 11.95 -9.50
C PRO A 328 8.34 12.96 -10.58
N THR A 329 9.20 13.92 -10.22
CA THR A 329 9.75 14.93 -11.14
C THR A 329 10.77 14.31 -12.11
N ILE A 330 11.64 13.42 -11.62
CA ILE A 330 12.69 12.77 -12.41
C ILE A 330 12.10 11.76 -13.41
N VAL A 331 11.15 10.93 -12.95
CA VAL A 331 10.38 9.97 -13.77
C VAL A 331 9.45 10.67 -14.77
N GLY A 332 9.06 11.92 -14.49
CA GLY A 332 8.21 12.73 -15.38
C GLY A 332 6.73 12.38 -15.28
N ASP A 333 6.25 12.01 -14.10
CA ASP A 333 4.82 11.78 -13.82
C ASP A 333 4.08 13.12 -13.61
N LYS A 334 4.77 14.10 -13.02
CA LYS A 334 4.31 15.49 -12.91
C LYS A 334 4.59 16.27 -14.22
N SER A 335 3.77 16.07 -15.25
CA SER A 335 3.77 16.91 -16.45
C SER A 335 2.51 17.79 -16.53
N ASN A 336 2.66 19.08 -16.30
CA ASN A 336 1.68 20.08 -16.74
C ASN A 336 1.76 20.21 -18.28
N GLU A 337 0.82 20.89 -18.93
CA GLU A 337 0.81 21.06 -20.41
C GLU A 337 2.11 21.70 -20.97
N ASN A 338 2.82 22.49 -20.16
CA ASN A 338 4.11 23.11 -20.48
C ASN A 338 5.34 22.36 -19.87
N GLY A 339 5.14 21.14 -19.36
CA GLY A 339 6.18 20.33 -18.73
C GLY A 339 7.03 19.53 -19.73
N PRO A 340 8.15 18.93 -19.28
CA PRO A 340 8.88 17.95 -20.09
C PRO A 340 7.97 16.74 -20.41
N PRO A 341 8.16 16.09 -21.58
CA PRO A 341 7.30 14.98 -22.00
C PRO A 341 7.36 13.80 -21.02
N LYS A 342 6.21 13.16 -20.74
CA LYS A 342 6.10 11.98 -19.87
C LYS A 342 7.05 10.86 -20.33
N LYS A 343 8.11 10.64 -19.55
CA LYS A 343 9.14 9.59 -19.79
C LYS A 343 8.69 8.21 -19.30
N GLY A 344 7.91 8.20 -18.22
CA GLY A 344 7.40 7.02 -17.55
C GLY A 344 6.20 7.32 -16.64
N LYS A 345 5.81 6.33 -15.84
CA LYS A 345 4.75 6.43 -14.83
C LYS A 345 5.21 5.74 -13.55
N LEU A 346 5.02 6.40 -12.42
CA LEU A 346 5.47 5.96 -11.11
C LEU A 346 4.40 5.05 -10.46
N VAL A 347 4.81 3.87 -10.02
CA VAL A 347 3.95 2.95 -9.24
C VAL A 347 4.07 3.25 -7.76
N TYR A 348 5.32 3.40 -7.28
CA TYR A 348 5.64 3.58 -5.87
C TYR A 348 6.92 4.41 -5.70
N ALA A 349 6.94 5.29 -4.71
CA ALA A 349 8.13 5.96 -4.22
C ALA A 349 7.98 6.26 -2.73
N GLY A 350 8.35 5.29 -1.88
CA GLY A 350 8.24 5.39 -0.42
C GLY A 350 9.60 5.33 0.24
N GLY A 351 10.15 6.48 0.60
CA GLY A 351 11.53 6.57 1.10
C GLY A 351 12.56 6.29 0.01
N ASP A 352 13.38 5.26 0.20
CA ASP A 352 14.44 4.82 -0.70
C ASP A 352 13.96 3.88 -1.82
N ASP A 353 12.87 3.14 -1.59
CA ASP A 353 12.24 2.27 -2.59
C ASP A 353 11.63 3.08 -3.76
N VAL A 354 11.96 2.72 -5.00
CA VAL A 354 11.38 3.30 -6.21
C VAL A 354 10.96 2.22 -7.21
N LEU A 355 9.72 2.32 -7.71
CA LEU A 355 9.16 1.41 -8.70
C LEU A 355 8.42 2.18 -9.81
N ALA A 356 8.90 2.12 -11.05
CA ALA A 356 8.35 2.89 -12.17
C ALA A 356 8.40 2.13 -13.51
N PHE A 357 7.40 2.37 -14.37
CA PHE A 357 7.43 1.95 -15.77
C PHE A 357 8.02 3.07 -16.64
N MET A 358 8.90 2.71 -17.57
CA MET A 358 9.68 3.65 -18.37
C MET A 358 9.73 3.25 -19.85
N LYS A 359 9.77 4.25 -20.73
CA LYS A 359 10.19 4.06 -22.13
C LYS A 359 11.69 3.73 -22.16
N LEU A 360 12.09 2.73 -22.95
CA LEU A 360 13.47 2.20 -22.90
C LEU A 360 14.55 3.28 -23.18
N LYS A 361 14.26 4.22 -24.09
CA LYS A 361 15.17 5.33 -24.44
C LYS A 361 15.49 6.25 -23.24
N ASP A 362 14.59 6.34 -22.28
CA ASP A 362 14.67 7.26 -21.13
C ASP A 362 15.21 6.57 -19.87
N LEU A 363 15.47 5.25 -19.92
CA LEU A 363 15.86 4.41 -18.77
C LEU A 363 17.19 4.85 -18.14
N LEU A 364 18.30 4.76 -18.89
CA LEU A 364 19.64 5.00 -18.34
C LEU A 364 19.83 6.45 -17.83
N PRO A 365 19.35 7.50 -18.53
CA PRO A 365 19.37 8.87 -18.00
C PRO A 365 18.57 9.00 -16.70
N THR A 366 17.37 8.43 -16.63
CA THR A 366 16.50 8.49 -15.45
C THR A 366 17.12 7.75 -14.26
N VAL A 367 17.63 6.53 -14.44
CA VAL A 367 18.31 5.78 -13.36
C VAL A 367 19.56 6.51 -12.86
N LYS A 368 20.37 7.09 -13.76
CA LYS A 368 21.53 7.91 -13.37
C LYS A 368 21.10 9.13 -12.56
N GLN A 369 20.04 9.81 -12.97
CA GLN A 369 19.52 10.98 -12.27
C GLN A 369 19.00 10.60 -10.88
N LEU A 370 18.13 9.59 -10.77
CA LEU A 370 17.62 9.06 -9.49
C LEU A 370 18.78 8.70 -8.54
N ARG A 371 19.76 7.92 -9.01
CA ARG A 371 20.92 7.51 -8.21
C ARG A 371 21.79 8.69 -7.77
N SER A 372 21.89 9.75 -8.58
CA SER A 372 22.62 10.97 -8.19
C SER A 372 21.87 11.79 -7.14
N THR A 373 20.55 11.95 -7.29
CA THR A 373 19.69 12.72 -6.37
C THR A 373 19.44 11.99 -5.04
N PHE A 374 19.60 10.66 -4.99
CA PHE A 374 19.56 9.92 -3.73
C PHE A 374 20.82 10.14 -2.85
N SER A 375 21.93 10.60 -3.44
CA SER A 375 23.19 10.89 -2.72
C SER A 375 23.46 12.39 -2.50
N SER A 376 22.49 13.24 -2.77
CA SER A 376 22.52 14.69 -2.51
C SER A 376 21.58 15.06 -1.36
#